data_AF-A0A7V1UNS6-F1
#
_entry.id   AF-A0A7V1UNS6-F1
#
_cell.length_a   1.000
_cell.length_b   1.000
_cell.length_c   1.000
_cell.angle_alpha   90.00
_cell.angle_beta   90.00
_cell.angle_gamma   90.00
#
_symmetry.space_group_name_H-M   'P 1'
#
loop_
_entity.id
_entity.type
_entity.pdbx_description
1 polymer ?
#
loop_
_entity_poly.entity_id
_entity_poly.type
_entity_poly.pdbx_seq_one_letter_code
_entity_poly.pdbx_strand_id
1 'polypeptide(L)'
;MRKLVKIVVPVLLLGAALMIVAPRIWVKNKKSRLMYQGRTFENALLFHGSRGRLLIQAKLPGEAPFLLYDPARGVASCGDGAFLYVKLAFLETRTGSRCTWFRGANEARATATSVQFRSPRGIDVEMLWQPPPR
;
A
#
# COMPACT_ATOMS: atom_id res chain seq x y z
N MET A 1 20.57 12.92 38.62
CA MET A 1 20.23 11.69 37.86
C MET A 1 18.72 11.44 37.68
N ARG A 2 17.87 11.44 38.73
CA ARG A 2 16.43 11.10 38.61
C ARG A 2 15.59 11.96 37.64
N LYS A 3 15.90 13.26 37.49
CA LYS A 3 15.19 14.16 36.55
C LYS A 3 15.54 13.90 35.08
N LEU A 4 16.79 13.53 34.80
CA LEU A 4 17.27 13.28 33.44
C LEU A 4 16.64 11.98 32.87
N VAL A 5 16.60 10.92 33.69
CA VAL A 5 15.99 9.64 33.31
C VAL A 5 14.49 9.79 33.02
N LYS A 6 13.77 10.61 33.80
CA LYS A 6 12.33 10.86 33.60
C LYS A 6 11.98 11.57 32.31
N ILE A 7 12.92 12.27 31.67
CA ILE A 7 12.70 12.96 30.39
C ILE A 7 13.22 12.10 29.23
N VAL A 8 14.40 11.51 29.40
CA VAL A 8 15.06 10.72 28.36
C VAL A 8 14.26 9.44 28.03
N VAL A 9 13.72 8.75 29.04
CA VAL A 9 12.94 7.52 28.83
C VAL A 9 11.65 7.75 28.03
N PRO A 10 10.77 8.72 28.37
CA PRO A 10 9.57 8.96 27.56
C PRO A 10 9.90 9.53 26.17
N VAL A 11 10.96 10.33 26.01
CA VAL A 11 11.39 10.81 24.68
C VAL A 11 11.90 9.66 23.82
N LEU A 12 12.65 8.72 24.38
CA LEU A 12 13.07 7.49 23.69
C LEU A 12 11.87 6.60 23.35
N LEU A 13 10.92 6.44 24.27
CA LEU A 13 9.69 5.67 24.02
C LEU A 13 8.83 6.32 22.94
N LEU A 14 8.70 7.65 22.92
CA LEU A 14 7.97 8.39 21.90
C LEU A 14 8.70 8.31 20.55
N GLY A 15 10.01 8.45 20.53
CA GLY A 15 10.85 8.27 19.34
C GLY A 15 10.74 6.85 18.78
N ALA A 16 10.80 5.83 19.64
CA ALA A 16 10.60 4.43 19.25
C ALA A 16 9.18 4.18 18.75
N ALA A 17 8.15 4.73 19.40
CA ALA A 17 6.77 4.65 18.95
C ALA A 17 6.58 5.30 17.56
N LEU A 18 7.20 6.45 17.32
CA LEU A 18 7.17 7.14 16.01
C LEU A 18 7.91 6.35 14.92
N MET A 19 9.09 5.78 15.23
CA MET A 19 9.80 4.88 14.31
C MET A 19 9.01 3.60 14.02
N ILE A 20 8.18 3.16 14.96
CA ILE A 20 7.28 2.02 14.82
C ILE A 20 6.01 2.36 14.01
N VAL A 21 5.61 3.63 13.96
CA VAL A 21 4.39 4.11 13.29
C VAL A 21 4.68 4.46 11.81
N ALA A 22 5.86 4.95 11.46
CA ALA A 22 6.28 5.09 10.06
C ALA A 22 6.85 3.75 9.54
N PRO A 23 6.37 3.13 8.45
CA PRO A 23 5.49 3.58 7.38
C PRO A 23 4.25 2.69 7.24
N ARG A 24 3.42 2.65 8.29
CA ARG A 24 2.16 1.89 8.28
C ARG A 24 1.01 2.66 7.68
N ILE A 25 1.20 3.97 7.47
CA ILE A 25 0.17 4.87 6.96
C ILE A 25 0.31 4.95 5.44
N TRP A 26 -0.81 4.68 4.76
CA TRP A 26 -0.95 4.79 3.32
C TRP A 26 -1.93 5.91 3.02
N VAL A 27 -1.60 6.84 2.12
CA VAL A 27 -2.42 8.04 1.87
C VAL A 27 -3.23 7.86 0.59
N LYS A 28 -4.55 8.04 0.69
CA LYS A 28 -5.47 7.86 -0.45
C LYS A 28 -5.19 8.85 -1.58
N ASN A 29 -5.03 8.35 -2.80
CA ASN A 29 -5.12 9.15 -4.02
C ASN A 29 -6.60 9.27 -4.43
N LYS A 30 -7.13 10.50 -4.45
CA LYS A 30 -8.54 10.76 -4.78
C LYS A 30 -8.84 10.71 -6.29
N LYS A 31 -7.81 10.69 -7.13
CA LYS A 31 -7.89 10.76 -8.59
C LYS A 31 -7.22 9.54 -9.24
N SER A 32 -7.45 8.35 -8.67
CA SER A 32 -6.99 7.09 -9.24
C SER A 32 -8.09 6.43 -10.06
N ARG A 33 -7.71 5.67 -11.09
CA ARG A 33 -8.59 4.79 -11.86
C ARG A 33 -7.90 3.46 -12.04
N LEU A 34 -8.63 2.38 -11.83
CA LEU A 34 -8.15 1.03 -12.09
C LEU A 34 -8.72 0.54 -13.42
N MET A 35 -7.88 -0.07 -14.24
CA MET A 35 -8.24 -0.85 -15.41
C MET A 35 -7.99 -2.33 -15.09
N TYR A 36 -9.02 -3.15 -15.30
CA TYR A 36 -9.02 -4.58 -15.07
C TYR A 36 -9.49 -5.26 -16.34
N GLN A 37 -8.62 -6.08 -16.97
CA GLN A 37 -8.91 -6.69 -18.27
C GLN A 37 -9.35 -5.67 -19.34
N GLY A 38 -8.70 -4.50 -19.36
CA GLY A 38 -9.01 -3.42 -20.30
C GLY A 38 -10.29 -2.64 -19.99
N ARG A 39 -11.00 -2.95 -18.90
CA ARG A 39 -12.22 -2.22 -18.47
C ARG A 39 -11.95 -1.35 -17.25
N THR A 40 -12.50 -0.14 -17.23
CA THR A 40 -12.43 0.74 -16.07
C THR A 40 -13.22 0.14 -14.90
N PHE A 41 -12.60 0.08 -13.73
CA PHE A 41 -13.19 -0.39 -12.49
C PHE A 41 -13.35 0.79 -11.51
N GLU A 42 -14.59 1.23 -11.28
CA GLU A 42 -14.88 2.50 -10.60
C GLU A 42 -14.67 2.46 -9.09
N ASN A 43 -14.75 1.27 -8.49
CA ASN A 43 -14.71 1.08 -7.03
C ASN A 43 -13.31 0.73 -6.50
N ALA A 44 -12.26 1.08 -7.26
CA ALA A 44 -10.89 0.88 -6.84
C ALA A 44 -10.31 2.14 -6.18
N LEU A 45 -9.59 1.94 -5.09
CA LEU A 45 -8.88 2.99 -4.38
C LEU A 45 -7.38 2.72 -4.42
N LEU A 46 -6.60 3.77 -4.69
CA LEU A 46 -5.15 3.74 -4.62
C LEU A 46 -4.65 4.48 -3.38
N PHE A 47 -3.63 3.95 -2.72
CA PHE A 47 -2.96 4.60 -1.61
C PHE A 47 -1.45 4.58 -1.80
N HIS A 48 -0.83 5.72 -1.49
CA HIS A 48 0.62 5.90 -1.54
C HIS A 48 1.23 5.59 -0.19
N GLY A 49 2.16 4.63 -0.17
CA GLY A 49 2.99 4.32 0.99
C GLY A 49 4.38 4.92 0.86
N SER A 50 5.21 4.70 1.87
CA SER A 50 6.62 5.10 1.83
C SER A 50 7.41 4.37 0.74
N ARG A 51 8.52 4.96 0.28
CA ARG A 51 9.49 4.32 -0.63
C ARG A 51 8.87 3.87 -1.97
N GLY A 52 7.89 4.61 -2.48
CA GLY A 52 7.24 4.31 -3.75
C GLY A 52 6.33 3.08 -3.72
N ARG A 53 6.00 2.56 -2.53
CA ARG A 53 5.03 1.46 -2.38
C ARG A 53 3.62 1.97 -2.68
N LEU A 54 2.82 1.13 -3.32
CA LEU A 54 1.43 1.43 -3.67
C LEU A 54 0.52 0.34 -3.14
N LEU A 55 -0.60 0.73 -2.53
CA LEU A 55 -1.65 -0.18 -2.09
C LEU A 55 -2.89 0.07 -2.94
N ILE A 56 -3.36 -0.95 -3.64
CA ILE A 56 -4.57 -0.94 -4.43
C ILE A 56 -5.62 -1.73 -3.66
N GLN A 57 -6.71 -1.08 -3.28
CA GLN A 57 -7.89 -1.74 -2.77
C GLN A 57 -8.92 -1.87 -3.88
N ALA A 58 -9.28 -3.10 -4.24
CA ALA A 58 -10.33 -3.36 -5.21
C ALA A 58 -10.95 -4.73 -4.94
N LYS A 59 -12.29 -4.80 -4.92
CA LYS A 59 -13.03 -6.08 -4.86
C LYS A 59 -13.17 -6.67 -6.27
N LEU A 60 -12.06 -7.15 -6.83
CA LEU A 60 -12.07 -7.77 -8.15
C LEU A 60 -12.55 -9.23 -8.05
N PRO A 61 -13.28 -9.74 -9.06
CA PRO A 61 -13.79 -11.11 -9.03
C PRO A 61 -12.67 -12.14 -8.86
N GLY A 62 -12.71 -12.89 -7.76
CA GLY A 62 -11.74 -13.94 -7.46
C GLY A 62 -10.40 -13.45 -6.90
N GLU A 63 -10.06 -12.17 -6.96
CA GLU A 63 -8.80 -11.68 -6.39
C GLU A 63 -8.92 -11.37 -4.91
N ALA A 64 -7.78 -11.28 -4.24
CA ALA A 64 -7.75 -10.71 -2.89
C ALA A 64 -8.11 -9.22 -2.94
N PRO A 65 -8.72 -8.68 -1.87
CA PRO A 65 -9.23 -7.31 -1.83
C PRO A 65 -8.13 -6.24 -1.89
N PHE A 66 -6.88 -6.62 -1.62
CA PHE A 66 -5.73 -5.73 -1.59
C PHE A 66 -4.60 -6.27 -2.46
N LEU A 67 -4.07 -5.42 -3.33
CA LEU A 67 -2.85 -5.65 -4.09
C LEU A 67 -1.80 -4.62 -3.65
N LEU A 68 -0.64 -5.10 -3.25
CA LEU A 68 0.48 -4.29 -2.80
C LEU A 68 1.58 -4.33 -3.85
N TYR A 69 2.01 -3.18 -4.33
CA TYR A 69 3.23 -3.04 -5.13
C TYR A 69 4.35 -2.48 -4.25
N ASP A 70 5.49 -3.16 -4.26
CA ASP A 70 6.74 -2.73 -3.64
C ASP A 70 7.87 -2.77 -4.69
N PRO A 71 8.53 -1.64 -4.98
CA PRO A 71 9.58 -1.58 -5.99
C PRO A 71 10.72 -2.60 -5.78
N ALA A 72 11.01 -2.99 -4.54
CA ALA A 72 12.09 -3.93 -4.22
C ALA A 72 11.65 -5.39 -4.25
N ARG A 73 10.35 -5.67 -4.13
CA ARG A 73 9.82 -7.04 -3.94
C ARG A 73 8.81 -7.48 -5.00
N GLY A 74 8.30 -6.56 -5.81
CA GLY A 74 7.27 -6.80 -6.81
C GLY A 74 5.87 -6.65 -6.23
N VAL A 75 4.97 -7.55 -6.62
CA VAL A 75 3.56 -7.48 -6.27
C VAL A 75 3.22 -8.54 -5.22
N ALA A 76 2.39 -8.17 -4.26
CA ALA A 76 1.77 -9.07 -3.31
C ALA A 76 0.24 -8.95 -3.34
N SER A 77 -0.42 -10.03 -2.98
CA SER A 77 -1.87 -10.12 -2.83
C SER A 77 -2.18 -10.34 -1.37
N CYS A 78 -3.02 -9.49 -0.79
CA CYS A 78 -3.28 -9.42 0.64
C CYS A 78 -4.78 -9.57 0.93
N GLY A 79 -5.12 -10.41 1.91
CA GLY A 79 -6.51 -10.59 2.36
C GLY A 79 -7.04 -9.44 3.23
N ASP A 80 -8.33 -9.49 3.58
CA ASP A 80 -9.05 -8.42 4.30
C ASP A 80 -8.41 -8.00 5.64
N GLY A 81 -7.71 -8.90 6.31
CA GLY A 81 -7.08 -8.64 7.61
C GLY A 81 -5.72 -7.92 7.55
N ALA A 82 -5.15 -7.71 6.36
CA ALA A 82 -3.82 -7.11 6.22
C ALA A 82 -3.81 -5.59 6.44
N PHE A 83 -4.95 -4.93 6.19
CA PHE A 83 -5.05 -3.47 6.27
C PHE A 83 -6.38 -3.02 6.91
N LEU A 84 -6.33 -1.97 7.72
CA LEU A 84 -7.51 -1.31 8.28
C LEU A 84 -7.82 -0.03 7.50
N TYR A 85 -9.03 0.06 6.95
CA TYR A 85 -9.46 1.23 6.20
C TYR A 85 -9.83 2.38 7.15
N VAL A 86 -9.30 3.55 6.85
CA VAL A 86 -9.66 4.84 7.45
C VAL A 86 -10.03 5.78 6.29
N LYS A 87 -10.97 6.70 6.50
CA LYS A 87 -11.59 7.52 5.43
C LYS A 87 -10.61 8.08 4.37
N LEU A 88 -9.39 8.46 4.75
CA LEU A 88 -8.36 9.01 3.86
C LEU A 88 -7.06 8.20 3.85
N ALA A 89 -7.00 7.07 4.55
CA ALA A 89 -5.77 6.32 4.73
C ALA A 89 -5.98 4.83 4.97
N PHE A 90 -4.95 4.04 4.76
CA PHE A 90 -4.88 2.67 5.27
C PHE A 90 -3.83 2.55 6.36
N LEU A 91 -4.07 1.62 7.29
CA LEU A 91 -3.11 1.20 8.30
C LEU A 91 -2.77 -0.27 8.11
N GLU A 92 -1.49 -0.58 7.88
CA GLU A 92 -1.00 -1.96 7.84
C GLU A 92 -1.09 -2.60 9.24
N THR A 93 -1.71 -3.77 9.34
CA THR A 93 -1.92 -4.47 10.63
C THR A 93 -0.67 -5.25 11.03
N ARG A 94 -0.46 -5.42 12.35
CA ARG A 94 0.64 -6.25 12.88
C ARG A 94 0.31 -7.74 12.96
N THR A 95 -0.97 -8.07 12.99
CA THR A 95 -1.48 -9.44 13.12
C THR A 95 -1.43 -10.12 11.76
N GLY A 96 -0.22 -10.51 11.35
CA GLY A 96 0.05 -11.35 10.18
C GLY A 96 -0.32 -10.68 8.87
N SER A 97 0.67 -10.11 8.16
CA SER A 97 0.50 -9.78 6.75
C SER A 97 0.24 -11.08 5.98
N ARG A 98 -1.03 -11.39 5.69
CA ARG A 98 -1.42 -12.48 4.75
C ARG A 98 -1.17 -12.05 3.30
N CYS A 99 -0.09 -11.30 3.09
CA CYS A 99 0.36 -10.85 1.79
C CYS A 99 1.25 -11.95 1.22
N THR A 100 0.74 -12.66 0.24
CA THR A 100 1.54 -13.59 -0.54
C THR A 100 2.28 -12.78 -1.58
N TRP A 101 3.61 -12.84 -1.58
CA TRP A 101 4.45 -12.19 -2.60
C TRP A 101 4.59 -13.09 -3.81
N PHE A 102 4.50 -12.50 -4.99
CA PHE A 102 4.67 -13.22 -6.24
C PHE A 102 5.97 -12.77 -6.89
N ARG A 103 6.77 -13.74 -7.33
CA ARG A 103 8.00 -13.47 -8.06
C ARG A 103 7.62 -12.94 -9.44
N GLY A 104 7.68 -11.62 -9.60
CA GLY A 104 7.32 -10.94 -10.85
C GLY A 104 7.62 -9.44 -10.84
N ALA A 105 8.57 -8.97 -10.02
CA ALA A 105 8.94 -7.55 -9.98
C ALA A 105 9.30 -6.98 -11.37
N ASN A 106 9.78 -7.83 -12.27
CA ASN A 106 10.10 -7.48 -13.66
C ASN A 106 8.87 -7.35 -14.58
N GLU A 107 7.69 -7.80 -14.14
CA GLU A 107 6.43 -7.68 -14.87
C GLU A 107 5.65 -6.41 -14.47
N ALA A 108 5.99 -5.83 -13.32
CA ALA A 108 5.41 -4.57 -12.89
C ALA A 108 6.13 -3.38 -13.57
N ARG A 109 5.41 -2.63 -14.40
CA ARG A 109 5.87 -1.38 -15.00
C ARG A 109 5.27 -0.20 -14.25
N ALA A 110 6.08 0.47 -13.46
CA ALA A 110 5.70 1.70 -12.76
C ALA A 110 6.25 2.94 -13.47
N THR A 111 5.42 3.97 -13.60
CA THR A 111 5.80 5.32 -14.01
C THR A 111 5.45 6.31 -12.89
N ALA A 112 5.64 7.61 -13.14
CA ALA A 112 5.22 8.64 -12.19
C ALA A 112 3.69 8.67 -11.95
N THR A 113 2.90 8.13 -12.88
CA THR A 113 1.43 8.28 -12.92
C THR A 113 0.69 6.97 -13.18
N SER A 114 1.41 5.85 -13.25
CA SER A 114 0.82 4.54 -13.50
C SER A 114 1.61 3.42 -12.85
N VAL A 115 0.92 2.33 -12.52
CA VAL A 115 1.55 1.03 -12.29
C VAL A 115 0.74 -0.03 -13.03
N GLN A 116 1.42 -0.80 -13.86
CA GLN A 116 0.86 -1.92 -14.60
C GLN A 116 1.53 -3.19 -14.10
N PHE A 117 0.79 -4.26 -13.88
CA PHE A 117 1.34 -5.55 -13.50
C PHE A 117 0.34 -6.67 -13.80
N ARG A 118 0.82 -7.90 -13.85
CA ARG A 118 -0.04 -9.07 -13.92
C ARG A 118 -0.32 -9.60 -12.53
N SER A 119 -1.59 -9.82 -12.21
CA SER A 119 -2.01 -10.41 -10.94
C SER A 119 -1.52 -11.85 -10.83
N PRO A 120 -1.54 -12.45 -9.63
CA PRO A 120 -1.17 -13.85 -9.42
C PRO A 120 -2.01 -14.85 -10.23
N ARG A 121 -3.22 -14.45 -10.62
CA ARG A 121 -4.13 -15.27 -11.43
C ARG A 121 -3.95 -15.01 -12.93
N GLY A 122 -2.90 -14.31 -13.33
CA GLY A 122 -2.61 -14.01 -14.73
C GLY A 122 -3.44 -12.86 -15.30
N ILE A 123 -3.97 -11.96 -14.46
CA ILE A 123 -4.89 -10.90 -14.89
C ILE A 123 -4.14 -9.58 -15.02
N ASP A 124 -4.30 -8.91 -16.16
CA ASP A 124 -3.66 -7.61 -16.36
C ASP A 124 -4.39 -6.54 -15.54
N VAL A 125 -3.62 -5.88 -14.68
CA VAL A 125 -4.06 -4.81 -13.79
C VAL A 125 -3.26 -3.56 -14.12
N GLU A 126 -3.95 -2.48 -14.40
CA GLU A 126 -3.34 -1.17 -14.61
C GLU A 126 -4.00 -0.15 -13.68
N MET A 127 -3.23 0.47 -12.82
CA MET A 127 -3.67 1.57 -11.98
C MET A 127 -3.07 2.87 -12.51
N LEU A 128 -3.93 3.83 -12.81
CA LEU A 128 -3.58 5.17 -13.30
C LEU A 128 -3.92 6.20 -12.22
N TRP A 129 -3.09 7.24 -12.08
CA TRP A 129 -3.41 8.39 -11.23
C TRP A 129 -2.85 9.68 -11.81
N GLN A 130 -3.53 10.79 -11.52
CA GLN A 130 -2.97 12.09 -11.81
C GLN A 130 -1.90 12.44 -10.77
N PRO A 131 -0.76 13.03 -11.19
CA PRO A 131 0.16 13.63 -10.23
C PRO A 131 -0.55 14.80 -9.53
N PRO A 132 -0.24 15.09 -8.26
CA PRO A 132 -0.79 16.28 -7.61
C PRO A 132 -0.43 17.52 -8.43
N PRO A 133 -1.35 18.50 -8.59
CA PRO A 133 -1.01 19.78 -9.20
C PRO A 133 0.14 20.41 -8.39
N ARG A 134 1.15 20.92 -9.10
CA ARG A 134 2.32 21.59 -8.51
C ARG A 134 1.96 22.96 -7.99
#